data_AF-A0A1F3A345-F1
#
_entry.id   AF-A0A1F3A345-F1
#
_cell.length_a   1.000
_cell.length_b   1.000
_cell.length_c   1.000
_cell.angle_alpha   90.00
_cell.angle_beta   90.00
_cell.angle_gamma   90.00
#
_symmetry.space_group_name_H-M   'P 1'
#
loop_
_entity.id
_entity.type
_entity.pdbx_description
1 polymer ?
#
loop_
_entity_poly.entity_id
_entity_poly.type
_entity_poly.pdbx_seq_one_letter_code
_entity_poly.pdbx_strand_id
1 'polypeptide(L)'
;MSKILNHAPAFVLAAFLVMMGAQKFGAENIIFATIAERSGIALFEPTIRMATGAAEIAAALLLLLPKTRLFGALGAVGIIGGAIVFHLSPWLGINVAMAPGAEPTPVLFMMAVGSFVLAVFTLLKALPKKA
;
A
#
# COMPACT_ATOMS: atom_id res chain seq x y z
N MET A 1 27.39 9.69 -2.00
CA MET A 1 26.25 8.91 -2.53
C MET A 1 26.08 9.24 -4.02
N SER A 2 26.09 8.28 -4.94
CA SER A 2 25.85 8.59 -6.36
C SER A 2 24.45 9.18 -6.56
N LYS A 3 24.26 10.04 -7.58
CA LYS A 3 22.94 10.66 -7.86
C LYS A 3 21.83 9.61 -8.03
N ILE A 4 22.17 8.42 -8.52
CA ILE A 4 21.26 7.29 -8.73
C ILE A 4 20.78 6.70 -7.39
N LEU A 5 21.68 6.53 -6.41
CA LEU A 5 21.34 5.92 -5.12
C LEU A 5 20.34 6.77 -4.32
N ASN A 6 20.24 8.08 -4.61
CA ASN A 6 19.26 8.98 -4.00
C ASN A 6 17.81 8.69 -4.43
N HIS A 7 17.60 7.98 -5.54
CA HIS A 7 16.28 7.64 -6.08
C HIS A 7 15.84 6.22 -5.73
N ALA A 8 16.75 5.38 -5.22
CA ALA A 8 16.46 3.99 -4.87
C ALA A 8 15.21 3.81 -3.98
N PRO A 9 14.98 4.63 -2.91
CA PRO A 9 13.79 4.46 -2.07
C PRO A 9 12.47 4.55 -2.86
N ALA A 10 12.40 5.47 -3.82
CA ALA A 10 11.21 5.66 -4.63
C ALA A 10 10.97 4.52 -5.61
N PHE A 11 12.03 3.95 -6.19
CA PHE A 11 11.90 2.80 -7.08
C PHE A 11 11.54 1.52 -6.33
N VAL A 12 12.10 1.31 -5.14
CA VAL A 12 11.73 0.17 -4.27
C VAL A 12 10.26 0.30 -3.85
N LEU A 13 9.83 1.50 -3.43
CA LEU A 13 8.44 1.75 -3.06
C LEU A 13 7.49 1.58 -4.26
N ALA A 14 7.87 2.06 -5.45
CA ALA A 14 7.09 1.87 -6.67
C ALA A 14 6.93 0.38 -7.03
N ALA A 15 8.01 -0.40 -6.97
CA ALA A 15 7.96 -1.84 -7.22
C ALA A 15 7.04 -2.57 -6.22
N PHE A 16 7.13 -2.21 -4.93
CA PHE A 16 6.24 -2.73 -3.90
C PHE A 16 4.77 -2.42 -4.20
N LEU A 17 4.45 -1.17 -4.54
CA LEU A 17 3.08 -0.75 -4.87
C LEU A 17 2.56 -1.43 -6.15
N VAL A 18 3.40 -1.65 -7.16
CA VAL A 18 3.02 -2.42 -8.36
C VAL A 18 2.68 -3.86 -7.98
N MET A 19 3.53 -4.51 -7.19
CA MET A 19 3.30 -5.89 -6.73
C MET A 19 2.02 -6.01 -5.89
N MET A 20 1.78 -5.07 -4.97
CA MET A 20 0.58 -5.07 -4.11
C MET A 20 -0.69 -4.65 -4.84
N GLY A 21 -0.59 -3.76 -5.83
CA GLY A 21 -1.72 -3.28 -6.63
C GLY A 21 -2.17 -4.27 -7.69
N ALA A 22 -1.22 -4.90 -8.39
CA ALA A 22 -1.53 -5.85 -9.46
C ALA A 22 -2.37 -7.04 -8.97
N GLN A 23 -2.06 -7.58 -7.79
CA GLN A 23 -2.79 -8.69 -7.20
C GLN A 23 -4.21 -8.33 -6.72
N LYS A 24 -4.60 -7.05 -6.70
CA LYS A 24 -5.96 -6.60 -6.37
C LYS A 24 -6.90 -6.58 -7.58
N PHE A 25 -6.41 -6.91 -8.78
CA PHE A 25 -7.24 -7.09 -9.96
C PHE A 25 -7.51 -8.58 -10.19
N GLY A 26 -8.72 -8.92 -10.65
CA GLY A 26 -9.13 -10.30 -10.90
C GLY A 26 -9.98 -10.88 -9.78
N ALA A 27 -9.71 -12.15 -9.43
CA ALA A 27 -10.50 -12.93 -8.48
C ALA A 27 -10.64 -12.27 -7.10
N GLU A 28 -11.62 -12.75 -6.33
CA GLU A 28 -11.88 -12.30 -4.96
C GLU A 28 -10.62 -12.36 -4.09
N ASN A 29 -10.46 -11.36 -3.23
CA ASN A 29 -9.36 -11.31 -2.28
C ASN A 29 -9.88 -11.48 -0.85
N ILE A 30 -9.33 -12.47 -0.14
CA ILE A 30 -9.75 -12.81 1.22
C ILE A 30 -9.67 -11.64 2.21
N ILE A 31 -8.74 -10.70 2.03
CA ILE A 31 -8.59 -9.54 2.92
C ILE A 31 -9.81 -8.62 2.81
N PHE A 32 -10.16 -8.24 1.58
CA PHE A 32 -11.30 -7.34 1.33
C PHE A 32 -12.64 -8.02 1.58
N ALA A 33 -12.75 -9.32 1.27
CA ALA A 33 -13.92 -10.12 1.63
C ALA A 33 -14.12 -10.17 3.16
N THR A 34 -13.05 -10.40 3.93
CA THR A 34 -13.09 -10.39 5.40
C THR A 34 -13.53 -9.03 5.94
N ILE A 35 -13.00 -7.94 5.39
CA ILE A 35 -13.42 -6.59 5.80
C ILE A 35 -14.89 -6.36 5.46
N ALA A 36 -15.34 -6.74 4.26
CA ALA A 36 -16.73 -6.58 3.84
C ALA A 36 -17.68 -7.34 4.77
N GLU A 37 -17.36 -8.60 5.08
CA GLU A 37 -18.14 -9.46 5.97
C GLU A 37 -18.20 -8.89 7.39
N ARG A 38 -17.05 -8.57 7.99
CA ARG A 38 -16.97 -8.14 9.40
C ARG A 38 -17.46 -6.71 9.62
N SER A 39 -17.38 -5.85 8.61
CA SER A 39 -17.90 -4.48 8.69
C SER A 39 -19.38 -4.36 8.30
N GLY A 40 -19.92 -5.35 7.58
CA GLY A 40 -21.25 -5.28 6.96
C GLY A 40 -21.31 -4.36 5.74
N ILE A 41 -20.17 -3.87 5.23
CA ILE A 41 -20.09 -2.94 4.10
C ILE A 41 -19.64 -3.71 2.86
N ALA A 42 -20.60 -4.11 2.03
CA ALA A 42 -20.34 -4.87 0.80
C ALA A 42 -19.42 -4.15 -0.20
N LEU A 43 -19.30 -2.81 -0.13
CA LEU A 43 -18.46 -2.03 -1.05
C LEU A 43 -16.97 -2.43 -0.98
N PHE A 44 -16.51 -3.00 0.13
CA PHE A 44 -15.11 -3.38 0.28
C PHE A 44 -14.63 -4.37 -0.78
N GLU A 45 -15.51 -5.29 -1.21
CA GLU A 45 -15.23 -6.30 -2.22
C GLU A 45 -16.35 -6.32 -3.29
N PRO A 46 -16.04 -6.12 -4.59
CA PRO A 46 -14.72 -5.90 -5.18
C PRO A 46 -14.35 -4.41 -5.32
N THR A 47 -15.26 -3.47 -5.03
CA THR A 47 -15.10 -2.08 -5.46
C THR A 47 -13.93 -1.38 -4.79
N ILE A 48 -13.84 -1.37 -3.46
CA ILE A 48 -12.70 -0.74 -2.76
C ILE A 48 -11.41 -1.51 -3.02
N ARG A 49 -11.45 -2.84 -3.14
CA ARG A 49 -10.28 -3.63 -3.55
C ARG A 49 -9.68 -3.11 -4.85
N MET A 50 -10.49 -3.06 -5.91
CA MET A 50 -10.02 -2.64 -7.23
C MET A 50 -9.61 -1.17 -7.25
N ALA A 51 -10.34 -0.30 -6.55
CA ALA A 51 -9.97 1.10 -6.39
C ALA A 51 -8.62 1.27 -5.67
N THR A 52 -8.37 0.48 -4.62
CA THR A 52 -7.09 0.47 -3.89
C THR A 52 -5.96 0.00 -4.82
N GLY A 53 -6.19 -1.06 -5.59
CA GLY A 53 -5.21 -1.54 -6.59
C GLY A 53 -4.87 -0.48 -7.62
N ALA A 54 -5.88 0.20 -8.18
CA ALA A 54 -5.67 1.31 -9.11
C ALA A 54 -4.90 2.48 -8.48
N ALA A 55 -5.21 2.82 -7.24
CA ALA A 55 -4.51 3.87 -6.50
C ALA A 55 -3.03 3.52 -6.25
N GLU A 56 -2.71 2.25 -5.94
CA GLU A 56 -1.33 1.80 -5.77
C GLU A 56 -0.54 1.88 -7.08
N ILE A 57 -1.13 1.45 -8.20
CA ILE A 57 -0.49 1.57 -9.52
C ILE A 57 -0.27 3.04 -9.89
N ALA A 58 -1.26 3.92 -9.66
CA ALA A 58 -1.13 5.34 -9.91
C ALA A 58 -0.02 5.97 -9.06
N ALA A 59 0.03 5.65 -7.76
CA ALA A 59 1.09 6.12 -6.86
C ALA A 59 2.48 5.62 -7.31
N ALA A 60 2.58 4.36 -7.75
CA ALA A 60 3.82 3.80 -8.27
C ALA A 60 4.33 4.56 -9.51
N LEU A 61 3.45 4.85 -10.47
CA LEU A 61 3.81 5.61 -11.68
C LEU A 61 4.33 7.02 -11.33
N LEU A 62 3.68 7.71 -10.39
CA LEU A 62 4.10 9.04 -9.93
C LEU A 62 5.46 9.03 -9.23
N LEU A 63 5.85 7.93 -8.58
CA LEU A 63 7.16 7.79 -7.91
C LEU A 63 8.35 7.66 -8.88
N LEU A 64 8.09 7.25 -10.13
CA LEU A 64 9.15 7.03 -11.14
C LEU A 64 9.80 8.34 -11.59
N LEU A 65 8.99 9.39 -11.78
CA LEU A 65 9.47 10.68 -12.27
C LEU A 65 9.78 11.62 -11.08
N PRO A 66 10.97 12.24 -11.02
CA PRO A 66 11.33 13.16 -9.94
C PRO A 66 10.33 14.31 -9.73
N LYS A 67 9.72 14.81 -10.81
CA LYS A 67 8.78 15.94 -10.79
C LYS A 67 7.45 15.61 -10.11
N THR A 68 7.02 14.35 -10.10
CA THR A 68 5.73 13.90 -9.55
C THR A 68 5.88 13.10 -8.25
N ARG A 69 7.12 12.87 -7.80
CA ARG A 69 7.44 11.98 -6.68
C ARG A 69 6.77 12.38 -5.38
N LEU A 70 6.56 13.67 -5.13
CA LEU A 70 5.84 14.15 -3.95
C LEU A 70 4.41 13.56 -3.91
N PHE A 71 3.68 13.62 -5.03
CA PHE A 71 2.32 13.10 -5.13
C PHE A 71 2.28 11.57 -5.00
N GLY A 72 3.23 10.88 -5.63
CA GLY A 72 3.35 9.42 -5.48
C GLY A 72 3.64 8.99 -4.04
N ALA A 73 4.50 9.72 -3.34
CA ALA A 73 4.84 9.44 -1.94
C ALA A 73 3.68 9.77 -0.99
N LEU A 74 2.95 10.87 -1.21
CA LEU A 74 1.72 11.18 -0.47
C LEU A 74 0.66 10.10 -0.66
N GLY A 75 0.46 9.65 -1.90
CA GLY A 75 -0.45 8.55 -2.22
C GLY A 75 -0.04 7.26 -1.49
N ALA A 76 1.24 6.90 -1.53
CA ALA A 76 1.76 5.73 -0.84
C ALA A 76 1.53 5.78 0.68
N VAL A 77 1.80 6.93 1.31
CA VAL A 77 1.54 7.13 2.75
C VAL A 77 0.05 6.97 3.05
N GLY A 78 -0.83 7.56 2.25
CA GLY A 78 -2.28 7.44 2.44
C GLY A 78 -2.78 6.00 2.30
N ILE A 79 -2.37 5.31 1.24
CA ILE A 79 -2.82 3.94 0.94
C ILE A 79 -2.29 2.94 1.98
N ILE A 80 -0.98 2.95 2.23
CA ILE A 80 -0.35 2.02 3.19
C ILE A 80 -0.78 2.36 4.62
N GLY A 81 -0.93 3.65 4.94
CA GLY A 81 -1.50 4.10 6.22
C GLY A 81 -2.93 3.59 6.41
N GLY A 82 -3.75 3.63 5.36
CA GLY A 82 -5.08 3.02 5.36
C GLY A 82 -5.04 1.51 5.63
N ALA A 83 -4.11 0.78 5.00
CA ALA A 83 -3.92 -0.65 5.26
C ALA A 83 -3.57 -0.93 6.73
N ILE A 84 -2.69 -0.12 7.34
CA ILE A 84 -2.36 -0.22 8.77
C ILE A 84 -3.60 0.02 9.64
N VAL A 85 -4.40 1.04 9.31
CA VAL A 85 -5.65 1.32 10.05
C VAL A 85 -6.60 0.13 9.99
N PHE A 86 -6.77 -0.53 8.83
CA PHE A 86 -7.59 -1.74 8.74
C PHE A 86 -7.03 -2.89 9.59
N HIS A 87 -5.72 -3.12 9.58
CA HIS A 87 -5.11 -4.14 10.45
C HIS A 87 -5.31 -3.88 11.94
N LEU A 88 -5.38 -2.61 12.36
CA LEU A 88 -5.67 -2.23 13.75
C LEU A 88 -7.18 -2.17 14.06
N SER A 89 -8.03 -2.29 13.05
CA SER A 89 -9.48 -2.30 13.20
C SER A 89 -10.00 -3.69 13.58
N PRO A 90 -11.19 -3.79 14.20
CA PRO A 90 -11.85 -5.08 14.43
C PRO A 90 -12.24 -5.82 13.14
N TRP A 91 -12.22 -5.14 11.97
CA TRP A 91 -12.68 -5.71 10.71
C TRP A 91 -11.64 -6.56 9.98
N LEU A 92 -10.34 -6.43 10.31
CA LEU A 92 -9.29 -7.24 9.69
C LEU A 92 -8.43 -7.93 10.74
N GLY A 93 -7.82 -7.14 11.63
CA GLY A 93 -6.86 -7.64 12.62
C GLY A 93 -5.44 -7.80 12.07
N ILE A 94 -4.50 -8.09 12.97
CA ILE A 94 -3.07 -8.22 12.65
C ILE A 94 -2.76 -9.55 11.97
N ASN A 95 -3.33 -10.65 12.47
CA ASN A 95 -3.12 -11.99 11.92
C ASN A 95 -4.16 -12.25 10.83
N VAL A 96 -3.70 -12.36 9.58
CA VAL A 96 -4.55 -12.51 8.40
C VAL A 96 -4.04 -13.65 7.54
N ALA A 97 -4.96 -14.46 7.02
CA ALA A 97 -4.65 -15.51 6.06
C ALA A 97 -4.37 -14.92 4.67
N MET A 98 -3.30 -15.36 4.01
CA MET A 98 -2.93 -14.91 2.67
C MET A 98 -3.77 -15.56 1.56
N ALA A 99 -4.43 -16.67 1.87
CA ALA A 99 -5.26 -17.45 0.96
C ALA A 99 -6.32 -18.22 1.76
N PRO A 100 -7.42 -18.66 1.11
CA PRO A 100 -8.40 -19.53 1.75
C PRO A 100 -7.74 -20.79 2.34
N GLY A 101 -8.03 -21.08 3.61
CA GLY A 101 -7.48 -22.23 4.33
C GLY A 101 -6.02 -22.10 4.79
N ALA A 102 -5.36 -20.96 4.55
CA ALA A 102 -4.02 -20.71 5.07
C ALA A 102 -4.07 -20.23 6.52
N GLU A 103 -3.04 -20.58 7.31
CA GLU A 103 -2.88 -20.09 8.67
C GLU A 103 -2.74 -18.56 8.72
N PRO A 104 -3.48 -17.86 9.60
CA PRO A 104 -3.33 -16.42 9.77
C PRO A 104 -1.97 -16.05 10.37
N THR A 105 -1.26 -15.12 9.74
CA THR A 105 0.06 -14.65 10.20
C THR A 105 0.14 -13.12 10.23
N PRO A 106 1.09 -12.52 10.99
CA PRO A 106 1.26 -11.07 11.02
C PRO A 106 2.06 -10.51 9.82
N VAL A 107 2.37 -11.34 8.82
CA VAL A 107 3.29 -10.97 7.73
C VAL A 107 2.80 -9.74 6.95
N LEU A 108 1.51 -9.68 6.61
CA LEU A 108 0.93 -8.51 5.93
C LEU A 108 1.03 -7.23 6.75
N PHE A 109 0.78 -7.31 8.05
CA PHE A 109 0.92 -6.17 8.93
C PHE A 109 2.37 -5.69 9.04
N MET A 110 3.33 -6.61 9.17
CA MET A 110 4.76 -6.28 9.18
C MET A 110 5.21 -5.65 7.86
N MET A 111 4.73 -6.17 6.72
CA MET A 111 4.97 -5.58 5.40
C MET A 111 4.39 -4.17 5.30
N ALA A 112 3.16 -3.95 5.80
CA ALA A 112 2.53 -2.64 5.83
C ALA A 112 3.34 -1.63 6.65
N VAL A 113 3.78 -2.00 7.86
CA VAL A 113 4.62 -1.13 8.70
C VAL A 113 5.97 -0.81 8.05
N GLY A 114 6.67 -1.83 7.54
CA GLY A 114 7.97 -1.64 6.88
C GLY A 114 7.88 -0.75 5.63
N SER A 115 6.90 -1.01 4.78
CA SER A 115 6.65 -0.20 3.58
C SER A 115 6.15 1.21 3.91
N PHE A 116 5.42 1.39 5.02
CA PHE A 116 5.01 2.72 5.49
C PHE A 116 6.20 3.57 5.90
N VAL A 117 7.17 3.00 6.62
CA VAL A 117 8.42 3.70 6.96
C VAL A 117 9.16 4.13 5.68
N LEU A 118 9.24 3.25 4.69
CA LEU A 118 9.82 3.59 3.38
C LEU A 118 9.04 4.69 2.65
N ALA A 119 7.71 4.67 2.73
CA ALA A 119 6.83 5.69 2.15
C ALA A 119 7.03 7.05 2.79
N VAL A 120 7.07 7.12 4.13
CA VAL A 120 7.35 8.35 4.88
C VAL A 120 8.76 8.86 4.56
N PHE A 121 9.77 7.99 4.54
CA PHE A 121 11.12 8.39 4.17
C PHE A 121 11.20 8.96 2.75
N THR A 122 10.50 8.32 1.80
CA THR A 122 10.42 8.78 0.42
C THR A 122 9.69 10.13 0.30
N LEU A 123 8.62 10.33 1.08
CA LEU A 123 7.89 11.59 1.18
C LEU A 123 8.79 12.71 1.70
N LEU A 124 9.50 12.48 2.80
CA LEU A 124 10.41 13.47 3.39
C LEU A 124 11.51 13.90 2.40
N LYS A 125 12.01 12.98 1.58
CA LYS A 125 12.99 13.30 0.53
C LYS A 125 12.39 14.06 -0.66
N ALA A 126 11.09 13.93 -0.90
CA ALA A 126 10.38 14.58 -1.99
C ALA A 126 9.85 15.97 -1.63
N LEU A 127 9.87 16.35 -0.36
CA LEU A 127 9.47 17.68 0.08
C LEU A 127 10.36 18.77 -0.53
N PRO A 128 9.78 19.92 -0.91
CA PRO A 128 10.56 21.07 -1.34
C PRO A 128 11.45 21.53 -0.19
N LYS A 129 12.72 21.81 -0.49
CA LYS A 129 13.63 22.43 0.48
C LYS A 129 13.19 23.87 0.68
N LYS A 130 13.09 24.32 1.94
CA LYS A 130 12.94 25.75 2.23
C LYS A 130 14.15 26.48 1.65
N ALA A 131 13.87 27.56 0.91
CA ALA A 131 14.88 28.46 0.36
C ALA A 131 15.60 29.22 1.48
#